data_AF-A0A194R158-F1
#
_entry.id   AF-A0A194R158-F1
#
_cell.length_a   1.000
_cell.length_b   1.000
_cell.length_c   1.000
_cell.angle_alpha   90.00
_cell.angle_beta   90.00
_cell.angle_gamma   90.00
#
_symmetry.space_group_name_H-M   'P 1'
#
loop_
_entity.id
_entity.type
_entity.pdbx_description
1 polymer ?
#
loop_
_entity_poly.entity_id
_entity_poly.type
_entity_poly.pdbx_seq_one_letter_code
_entity_poly.pdbx_strand_id
1 'polypeptide(L)'
;MAPSDPQIPQTMPSCPTPNPRNIPVMFKIFQNVQYNVVQHKKYVKEMTKLYKKTEQDAFRESFRNALQYLFTFGDTSANVDRVIQFVATFCTSLDDEEEFLMFIFDIIFDFQCVSGQSVRYRASQLLAAVLAALGNDASLDDDLCDKLLASQVI
;
A
#
# COMPACT_ATOMS: atom_id res chain seq x y z
N MET A 1 30.04 35.83 39.11
CA MET A 1 30.48 34.59 38.44
C MET A 1 29.29 33.64 38.52
N ALA A 2 28.48 33.56 37.47
CA ALA A 2 27.30 32.70 37.43
C ALA A 2 27.71 31.32 36.89
N PRO A 3 27.11 30.20 37.37
CA PRO A 3 27.48 28.88 36.90
C PRO A 3 26.80 28.60 35.55
N SER A 4 27.57 28.10 34.59
CA SER A 4 27.09 27.65 33.29
C SER A 4 26.35 26.32 33.43
N ASP A 5 25.09 26.28 32.99
CA ASP A 5 24.31 25.04 32.85
C ASP A 5 24.95 24.11 31.79
N PRO A 6 25.01 22.79 32.02
CA PRO A 6 25.49 21.83 31.03
C PRO A 6 24.45 21.62 29.93
N GLN A 7 24.78 22.03 28.70
CA GLN A 7 24.02 21.68 27.50
C GLN A 7 24.09 20.16 27.25
N ILE A 8 22.95 19.48 27.45
CA ILE A 8 22.72 18.11 26.98
C ILE A 8 22.63 18.15 25.45
N PRO A 9 23.42 17.35 24.69
CA PRO A 9 23.28 17.26 23.24
C PRO A 9 21.90 16.72 22.88
N GLN A 10 21.05 17.57 22.32
CA GLN A 10 19.79 17.15 21.71
C GLN A 10 20.12 16.53 20.34
N THR A 11 20.23 15.20 20.29
CA THR A 11 20.09 14.46 19.03
C THR A 11 18.64 14.59 18.59
N MET A 12 18.37 15.56 17.73
CA MET A 12 17.10 15.65 17.03
C MET A 12 16.86 14.34 16.26
N PRO A 13 15.65 13.76 16.31
CA PRO A 13 15.32 12.66 15.40
C PRO A 13 15.43 13.21 13.98
N SER A 14 16.36 12.65 13.21
CA SER A 14 16.51 12.98 11.80
C SER A 14 15.18 12.73 11.10
N CYS A 15 14.65 13.76 10.44
CA CYS A 15 13.57 13.60 9.47
C CYS A 15 13.94 12.40 8.57
N PRO A 16 13.03 11.44 8.35
CA PRO A 16 13.33 10.31 7.47
C PRO A 16 13.68 10.90 6.11
N THR A 17 14.90 10.64 5.63
CA THR A 17 15.24 10.94 4.25
C THR A 17 14.20 10.25 3.37
N PRO A 18 13.60 10.94 2.39
CA PRO A 18 12.68 10.30 1.45
C PRO A 18 13.43 9.11 0.84
N ASN A 19 12.87 7.90 0.98
CA ASN A 19 13.49 6.72 0.38
C ASN A 19 13.73 7.05 -1.12
N PRO A 20 14.97 6.96 -1.62
CA PRO A 20 15.30 7.35 -3.00
C PRO A 20 14.51 6.57 -4.06
N ARG A 21 13.87 5.46 -3.66
CA ARG A 21 12.98 4.66 -4.51
C ARG A 21 11.52 5.10 -4.47
N ASN A 22 11.13 6.02 -3.59
CA ASN A 22 9.78 6.58 -3.58
C ASN A 22 9.54 7.44 -4.81
N ILE A 23 8.53 7.06 -5.60
CA ILE A 23 8.15 7.76 -6.82
C ILE A 23 7.13 8.85 -6.46
N PRO A 24 7.46 10.15 -6.54
CA PRO A 24 6.59 11.21 -6.04
C PRO A 24 5.21 11.24 -6.73
N VAL A 25 5.16 10.87 -8.01
CA VAL A 25 3.92 10.81 -8.79
C VAL A 25 2.97 9.76 -8.21
N MET A 26 3.48 8.62 -7.75
CA MET A 26 2.69 7.55 -7.15
C MET A 26 2.02 8.03 -5.86
N PHE A 27 2.80 8.65 -4.95
CA PHE A 27 2.27 9.22 -3.71
C PHE A 27 1.20 10.28 -3.98
N LYS A 28 1.37 11.10 -5.02
CA LYS A 28 0.36 12.08 -5.44
C LYS A 28 -0.92 11.42 -5.95
N ILE A 29 -0.83 10.31 -6.68
CA ILE A 29 -2.01 9.52 -7.09
C ILE A 29 -2.74 9.02 -5.85
N PHE A 30 -2.02 8.35 -4.93
CA PHE A 30 -2.56 7.86 -3.66
C PHE A 30 -3.20 8.96 -2.79
N GLN A 31 -2.64 10.16 -2.81
CA GLN A 31 -3.24 11.31 -2.14
C GLN A 31 -4.56 11.72 -2.79
N ASN A 32 -4.64 11.79 -4.12
CA ASN A 32 -5.84 12.26 -4.81
C ASN A 32 -7.01 11.27 -4.73
N VAL A 33 -6.73 9.97 -4.81
CA VAL A 33 -7.76 8.92 -4.77
C VAL A 33 -8.50 8.86 -3.42
N GLN A 34 -7.90 9.39 -2.34
CA GLN A 34 -8.56 9.54 -1.04
C GLN A 34 -9.78 10.48 -1.08
N TYR A 35 -9.79 11.46 -1.99
CA TYR A 35 -10.80 12.52 -1.98
C TYR A 35 -11.74 12.48 -3.18
N ASN A 36 -11.38 11.77 -4.26
CA ASN A 36 -12.16 11.79 -5.50
C ASN A 36 -12.28 10.41 -6.19
N VAL A 37 -13.36 9.69 -5.86
CA VAL A 37 -13.69 8.38 -6.46
C VAL A 37 -14.01 8.45 -7.96
N VAL A 38 -14.56 9.57 -8.44
CA VAL A 38 -14.89 9.75 -9.87
C VAL A 38 -13.63 9.70 -10.73
N GLN A 39 -12.50 10.16 -10.19
CA GLN A 39 -11.21 10.15 -10.87
C GLN A 39 -10.44 8.84 -10.75
N HIS A 40 -10.94 7.83 -10.03
CA HIS A 40 -10.24 6.54 -9.90
C HIS A 40 -9.94 5.91 -11.27
N LYS A 41 -10.89 5.91 -12.20
CA LYS A 41 -10.67 5.39 -13.57
C LYS A 41 -9.54 6.11 -14.31
N LYS A 42 -9.38 7.42 -14.08
CA LYS A 42 -8.26 8.19 -14.63
C LYS A 42 -6.95 7.78 -13.96
N TYR A 43 -6.94 7.69 -12.64
CA TYR A 43 -5.74 7.35 -11.87
C TYR A 43 -5.29 5.90 -12.07
N VAL A 44 -6.19 4.97 -12.35
CA VAL A 44 -5.85 3.58 -12.74
C VAL A 44 -5.03 3.60 -14.03
N LYS A 45 -5.46 4.38 -15.04
CA LYS A 45 -4.71 4.54 -16.30
C LYS A 45 -3.35 5.21 -16.08
N GLU A 46 -3.27 6.22 -15.20
CA GLU A 46 -2.00 6.87 -14.86
C GLU A 46 -1.06 5.93 -14.10
N MET A 47 -1.56 5.16 -13.14
CA MET A 47 -0.79 4.17 -12.38
C MET A 47 -0.31 3.03 -13.28
N THR A 48 -1.14 2.56 -14.21
CA THR A 48 -0.76 1.54 -15.22
C THR A 48 0.38 2.04 -16.11
N LYS A 49 0.31 3.30 -16.56
CA LYS A 49 1.40 3.91 -17.33
C LYS A 49 2.69 4.03 -16.52
N LEU A 50 2.56 4.34 -15.22
CA LEU A 50 3.70 4.41 -14.31
C LEU A 50 4.34 3.03 -14.13
N TYR A 51 3.52 1.99 -13.90
CA TYR A 51 3.96 0.60 -13.80
C TYR A 51 4.76 0.17 -15.04
N LYS A 52 4.26 0.47 -16.25
CA LYS A 52 4.94 0.12 -17.52
C LYS A 52 6.21 0.94 -17.82
N LYS A 53 6.40 2.10 -17.17
CA LYS A 53 7.52 3.03 -17.45
C LYS A 53 8.67 2.88 -16.46
N THR A 54 8.39 2.36 -15.28
CA THR A 54 9.35 2.26 -14.18
C THR A 54 9.89 0.84 -14.08
N GLU A 55 11.13 0.69 -13.61
CA GLU A 55 11.66 -0.60 -13.19
C GLU A 55 10.74 -1.25 -12.13
N GLN A 56 10.50 -2.54 -12.28
CA GLN A 56 9.50 -3.26 -11.49
C GLN A 56 9.80 -3.18 -9.98
N ASP A 57 11.04 -3.38 -9.56
CA ASP A 57 11.45 -3.33 -8.16
C ASP A 57 11.27 -1.93 -7.54
N ALA A 58 11.64 -0.88 -8.28
CA ALA A 58 11.45 0.49 -7.83
C ALA A 58 9.96 0.85 -7.70
N PHE A 59 9.12 0.40 -8.64
CA PHE A 59 7.68 0.58 -8.55
C PHE A 59 7.11 -0.16 -7.33
N ARG A 60 7.45 -1.44 -7.18
CA ARG A 60 6.97 -2.32 -6.10
C ARG A 60 7.31 -1.75 -4.73
N GLU A 61 8.56 -1.32 -4.53
CA GLU A 61 8.98 -0.73 -3.26
C GLU A 61 8.27 0.60 -2.98
N SER A 62 8.17 1.48 -3.98
CA SER A 62 7.43 2.74 -3.83
C SER A 62 5.95 2.50 -3.51
N PHE A 63 5.34 1.49 -4.12
CA PHE A 63 3.93 1.15 -3.94
C PHE A 63 3.66 0.64 -2.53
N ARG A 64 4.52 -0.27 -2.05
CA ARG A 64 4.49 -0.77 -0.67
C ARG A 64 4.63 0.37 0.34
N ASN A 65 5.60 1.27 0.14
CA ASN A 65 5.83 2.41 1.03
C ASN A 65 4.64 3.37 1.07
N ALA A 66 4.01 3.65 -0.08
CA ALA A 66 2.84 4.51 -0.15
C ALA A 66 1.63 3.89 0.58
N LEU A 67 1.38 2.59 0.39
CA LEU A 67 0.33 1.87 1.10
C LEU A 67 0.57 1.82 2.61
N GLN A 68 1.79 1.49 3.04
CA GLN A 68 2.14 1.46 4.46
C GLN A 68 1.90 2.82 5.12
N TYR A 69 2.32 3.90 4.45
CA TYR A 69 2.08 5.25 4.93
C TYR A 69 0.59 5.54 5.11
N LEU A 70 -0.26 5.17 4.14
CA LEU A 70 -1.71 5.40 4.21
C LEU A 70 -2.39 4.55 5.29
N PHE A 71 -1.95 3.32 5.49
CA PHE A 71 -2.51 2.46 6.53
C PHE A 71 -2.09 2.88 7.94
N THR A 72 -0.94 3.55 8.06
CA THR A 72 -0.41 4.03 9.34
C THR A 72 -0.92 5.43 9.69
N PHE A 73 -0.95 6.34 8.72
CA PHE A 73 -1.18 7.78 8.90
C PHE A 73 -2.36 8.34 8.10
N GLY A 74 -3.18 7.48 7.50
CA GLY A 74 -4.36 7.89 6.75
C GLY A 74 -5.27 8.80 7.58
N ASP A 75 -5.72 9.89 6.97
CA ASP A 75 -6.42 11.00 7.64
C ASP A 75 -7.74 10.55 8.29
N THR A 76 -8.57 9.78 7.55
CA THR A 76 -9.83 9.23 8.06
C THR A 76 -10.08 7.83 7.51
N SER A 77 -10.95 7.05 8.16
CA SER A 77 -11.31 5.71 7.67
C SER A 77 -11.84 5.75 6.24
N ALA A 78 -12.74 6.67 5.93
CA ALA A 78 -13.34 6.78 4.60
C ALA A 78 -12.30 7.10 3.51
N ASN A 79 -11.28 7.88 3.83
CA ASN A 79 -10.20 8.19 2.90
C ASN A 79 -9.37 6.93 2.59
N VAL A 80 -9.06 6.13 3.63
CA VAL A 80 -8.35 4.85 3.47
C VAL A 80 -9.21 3.83 2.71
N ASP A 81 -10.52 3.76 2.99
CA ASP A 81 -11.45 2.85 2.30
C ASP A 81 -11.49 3.13 0.78
N ARG A 82 -11.43 4.41 0.38
CA ARG A 82 -11.32 4.80 -1.04
C ARG A 82 -10.00 4.39 -1.67
N VAL A 83 -8.90 4.45 -0.92
CA VAL A 83 -7.60 3.93 -1.39
C VAL A 83 -7.68 2.43 -1.61
N ILE A 84 -8.28 1.70 -0.67
CA ILE A 84 -8.46 0.25 -0.77
C ILE A 84 -9.25 -0.13 -2.04
N GLN A 85 -10.37 0.56 -2.30
CA GLN A 85 -11.16 0.36 -3.52
C GLN A 85 -10.35 0.65 -4.79
N PHE A 86 -9.57 1.73 -4.78
CA PHE A 86 -8.70 2.08 -5.89
C PHE A 86 -7.66 0.98 -6.17
N VAL A 87 -6.99 0.48 -5.13
CA VAL A 87 -5.97 -0.56 -5.27
C VAL A 87 -6.58 -1.86 -5.77
N ALA A 88 -7.71 -2.29 -5.21
CA ALA A 88 -8.41 -3.48 -5.69
C ALA A 88 -8.76 -3.37 -7.19
N THR A 89 -9.31 -2.22 -7.61
CA THR A 89 -9.61 -1.96 -9.03
C THR A 89 -8.35 -1.93 -9.90
N PHE A 90 -7.24 -1.42 -9.38
CA PHE A 90 -5.98 -1.37 -10.12
C PHE A 90 -5.42 -2.78 -10.35
N CYS A 91 -5.47 -3.65 -9.34
CA CYS A 91 -4.96 -5.02 -9.43
C CYS A 91 -5.60 -5.77 -10.60
N THR A 92 -6.91 -5.67 -10.74
CA THR A 92 -7.69 -6.36 -11.79
C THR A 92 -7.73 -5.61 -13.13
N SER A 93 -6.90 -4.58 -13.31
CA SER A 93 -6.87 -3.75 -14.54
C SER A 93 -5.60 -3.93 -15.38
N LEU A 94 -4.66 -4.73 -14.89
CA LEU A 94 -3.38 -4.98 -15.54
C LEU A 94 -3.49 -6.18 -16.48
N ASP A 95 -2.72 -6.13 -17.58
CA ASP A 95 -2.66 -7.24 -18.55
C ASP A 95 -1.93 -8.46 -17.93
N ASP A 96 -0.92 -8.23 -17.10
CA ASP A 96 -0.19 -9.25 -16.32
C ASP A 96 -0.74 -9.34 -14.88
N GLU A 97 -2.03 -9.67 -14.77
CA GLU A 97 -2.79 -9.63 -13.52
C GLU A 97 -2.18 -10.52 -12.44
N GLU A 98 -1.81 -11.77 -12.77
CA GLU A 98 -1.34 -12.77 -11.79
C GLU A 98 -0.06 -12.35 -11.06
N GLU A 99 0.97 -11.89 -11.78
CA GLU A 99 2.25 -11.51 -11.17
C GLU A 99 2.09 -10.30 -10.23
N PHE A 100 1.24 -9.35 -10.62
CA PHE A 100 0.96 -8.20 -9.79
C PHE A 100 0.09 -8.55 -8.58
N LEU A 101 -0.88 -9.44 -8.73
CA LEU A 101 -1.69 -9.95 -7.63
C LEU A 101 -0.83 -10.67 -6.59
N MET A 102 0.12 -11.51 -7.00
CA MET A 102 1.05 -12.17 -6.08
C MET A 102 1.85 -11.15 -5.27
N PHE A 103 2.38 -10.13 -5.93
CA PHE A 103 3.05 -9.02 -5.25
C PHE A 103 2.15 -8.30 -4.24
N ILE A 104 0.88 -8.10 -4.56
CA ILE A 104 -0.08 -7.45 -3.65
C ILE A 104 -0.41 -8.36 -2.46
N PHE A 105 -0.60 -9.66 -2.67
CA PHE A 105 -0.82 -10.61 -1.58
C PHE A 105 0.38 -10.70 -0.65
N ASP A 106 1.61 -10.71 -1.16
CA ASP A 106 2.82 -10.68 -0.33
C ASP A 106 2.87 -9.41 0.55
N ILE A 107 2.52 -8.23 0.01
CA ILE A 107 2.42 -7.00 0.81
C ILE A 107 1.36 -7.13 1.91
N ILE A 108 0.19 -7.67 1.58
CA ILE A 108 -0.92 -7.81 2.52
C ILE A 108 -0.52 -8.73 3.67
N PHE A 109 0.06 -9.89 3.37
CA PHE A 109 0.49 -10.86 4.37
C PHE A 109 1.62 -10.30 5.25
N ASP A 110 2.58 -9.57 4.67
CA ASP A 110 3.58 -8.83 5.43
C ASP A 110 2.92 -7.87 6.42
N PHE A 111 1.98 -7.06 5.97
CA PHE A 111 1.30 -6.10 6.83
C PHE A 111 0.49 -6.77 7.93
N GLN A 112 -0.12 -7.93 7.67
CA GLN A 112 -0.83 -8.72 8.68
C GLN A 112 0.11 -9.32 9.73
N CYS A 113 1.31 -9.77 9.36
CA CYS A 113 2.23 -10.43 10.27
C CYS A 113 3.03 -9.46 11.16
N VAL A 114 3.57 -8.37 10.59
CA VAL A 114 4.58 -7.55 11.30
C VAL A 114 4.08 -6.19 11.81
N SER A 115 2.84 -5.79 11.49
CA SER A 115 2.36 -4.44 11.77
C SER A 115 1.41 -4.36 12.97
N GLY A 116 1.17 -3.15 13.49
CA GLY A 116 0.21 -2.91 14.56
C GLY A 116 -1.26 -3.14 14.15
N GLN A 117 -2.16 -3.25 15.13
CA GLN A 117 -3.57 -3.63 14.93
C GLN A 117 -4.29 -2.85 13.82
N SER A 118 -4.09 -1.52 13.74
CA SER A 118 -4.72 -0.67 12.71
C SER A 118 -4.28 -1.09 11.30
N VAL A 119 -2.97 -1.27 11.09
CA VAL A 119 -2.42 -1.65 9.79
C VAL A 119 -2.87 -3.05 9.40
N ARG A 120 -2.88 -4.00 10.35
CA ARG A 120 -3.40 -5.36 10.10
C ARG A 120 -4.87 -5.35 9.68
N TYR A 121 -5.68 -4.51 10.32
CA TYR A 121 -7.09 -4.35 9.95
C TYR A 121 -7.24 -3.80 8.53
N ARG A 122 -6.49 -2.75 8.17
CA ARG A 122 -6.50 -2.20 6.80
C ARG A 122 -6.01 -3.19 5.75
N ALA A 123 -4.97 -3.96 6.06
CA ALA A 123 -4.48 -5.02 5.18
C ALA A 123 -5.56 -6.11 4.96
N SER A 124 -6.29 -6.48 6.01
CA SER A 124 -7.39 -7.45 5.91
C SER A 124 -8.56 -6.92 5.06
N GLN A 125 -8.87 -5.62 5.19
CA GLN A 125 -9.87 -4.97 4.33
C GLN A 125 -9.41 -4.94 2.87
N LEU A 126 -8.12 -4.67 2.62
CA LEU A 126 -7.55 -4.70 1.27
C LEU A 126 -7.63 -6.09 0.66
N LEU A 127 -7.30 -7.13 1.45
CA LEU A 127 -7.42 -8.52 1.01
C LEU A 127 -8.84 -8.84 0.55
N ALA A 128 -9.83 -8.54 1.39
CA ALA A 128 -11.23 -8.78 1.07
C ALA A 128 -11.67 -8.01 -0.19
N ALA A 129 -11.21 -6.77 -0.35
CA ALA A 129 -11.55 -5.95 -1.53
C ALA A 129 -10.92 -6.50 -2.82
N VAL A 130 -9.68 -6.96 -2.78
CA VAL A 130 -9.00 -7.59 -3.94
C VAL A 130 -9.72 -8.87 -4.32
N LEU A 131 -9.98 -9.77 -3.35
CA LEU A 131 -10.70 -11.02 -3.61
C LEU A 131 -12.10 -10.79 -4.19
N ALA A 132 -12.83 -9.78 -3.69
CA ALA A 132 -14.13 -9.41 -4.24
C ALA A 132 -14.04 -8.84 -5.67
N ALA A 133 -12.94 -8.18 -6.02
CA ALA A 133 -12.74 -7.59 -7.35
C ALA A 133 -12.39 -8.65 -8.42
N LEU A 134 -11.76 -9.77 -8.04
CA LEU A 134 -11.43 -10.87 -8.94
C LEU A 134 -12.66 -11.60 -9.51
N GLY A 135 -13.79 -11.54 -8.80
CA GLY A 135 -15.04 -12.18 -9.21
C GLY A 135 -15.05 -13.70 -8.96
N ASN A 136 -16.22 -14.31 -9.14
CA ASN A 136 -16.48 -15.71 -8.75
C ASN A 136 -15.80 -16.74 -9.65
N ASP A 137 -15.38 -16.36 -10.86
CA ASP A 137 -14.77 -17.26 -11.85
C ASP A 137 -13.23 -17.19 -11.82
N ALA A 138 -12.64 -16.40 -10.93
CA ALA A 138 -11.20 -16.33 -10.77
C ALA A 138 -10.67 -17.61 -10.10
N SER A 139 -9.75 -18.30 -10.77
CA SER A 139 -8.97 -19.37 -10.17
C SER A 139 -7.73 -18.78 -9.51
N LEU A 140 -7.58 -18.98 -8.20
CA LEU A 140 -6.33 -18.75 -7.50
C LEU A 140 -5.52 -20.04 -7.52
N ASP A 141 -4.19 -19.92 -7.60
CA ASP A 141 -3.30 -21.07 -7.46
C ASP A 141 -3.41 -21.70 -6.06
N ASP A 142 -3.20 -23.02 -5.97
CA ASP A 142 -3.40 -23.80 -4.75
C ASP A 142 -2.50 -23.28 -3.61
N ASP A 143 -1.25 -22.91 -3.92
CA ASP A 143 -0.29 -22.34 -2.96
C ASP A 143 -0.79 -21.01 -2.36
N LEU A 144 -1.50 -20.21 -3.15
CA LEU A 144 -2.07 -18.95 -2.68
C LEU A 144 -3.32 -19.19 -1.82
N CYS A 145 -4.16 -20.16 -2.20
CA CYS A 145 -5.28 -20.60 -1.37
C CYS A 145 -4.79 -21.07 0.02
N ASP A 146 -3.71 -21.86 0.07
CA ASP A 146 -3.11 -22.33 1.32
C ASP A 146 -2.57 -21.16 2.16
N LYS A 147 -1.88 -20.19 1.56
CA LYS A 147 -1.41 -18.98 2.27
C LYS A 147 -2.58 -18.14 2.82
N LEU A 148 -3.66 -17.99 2.05
CA LEU A 148 -4.87 -17.28 2.50
C LEU A 148 -5.50 -17.98 3.71
N LEU A 149 -5.64 -19.31 3.66
CA LEU A 149 -6.16 -20.10 4.77
C LEU A 149 -5.27 -19.98 6.01
N ALA A 150 -3.94 -20.05 5.85
CA ALA A 150 -3.01 -19.90 6.95
C ALA A 150 -3.04 -18.50 7.59
N SER A 151 -3.22 -17.45 6.78
CA SER A 151 -3.25 -16.06 7.25
C SER A 151 -4.55 -15.68 7.96
N GLN A 152 -5.69 -16.29 7.62
CA GLN A 152 -6.99 -16.00 8.24
C GLN A 152 -7.18 -16.64 9.64
N VAL A 153 -6.26 -17.51 10.09
CA VAL A 153 -6.40 -18.29 11.34
C VAL A 153 -5.72 -17.61 12.55
N ILE A 154 -5.28 -16.35 12.44
CA ILE A 154 -4.55 -15.62 13.50
C ILE A 154 -5.37 -14.47 14.09
#